data_AF-A0A9N9KF34-F1
#
_entry.id   AF-A0A9N9KF34-F1
#
_cell.length_a   1.000
_cell.length_b   1.000
_cell.length_c   1.000
_cell.angle_alpha   90.00
_cell.angle_beta   90.00
_cell.angle_gamma   90.00
#
_symmetry.space_group_name_H-M   'P 1'
#
loop_
_entity.id
_entity.type
_entity.pdbx_description
1 polymer ?
#
loop_
_entity_poly.entity_id
_entity_poly.type
_entity_poly.pdbx_seq_one_letter_code
_entity_poly.pdbx_strand_id
1 'polypeptide(L)'
;MASRQDQLKNIINLVKIAESNDQDAMDIDEFDEHLALYYKILNSEISYNKIPKSYDWVQNCLFNYKNKEFRKTLRMDKSTFWMLVDKIKFHPVFYSNSNNNQTDIAIQLAVVLYRLGSNASLWTIATLFGR
;
A
#
# COMPACT_ATOMS: atom_id res chain seq x y z
N MET A 1 7.27 -9.39 26.82
CA MET A 1 6.91 -8.49 25.70
C MET A 1 5.63 -7.78 26.10
N ALA A 2 5.64 -6.44 26.18
CA ALA A 2 4.43 -5.68 26.51
C ALA A 2 3.34 -5.95 25.46
N SER A 3 2.10 -6.14 25.89
CA SER A 3 0.98 -6.37 24.97
C SER A 3 0.78 -5.14 24.10
N ARG A 4 0.27 -5.31 22.87
CA ARG A 4 -0.08 -4.19 21.98
C ARG A 4 -1.02 -3.18 22.67
N GLN A 5 -1.87 -3.67 23.58
CA GLN A 5 -2.75 -2.83 24.38
C GLN A 5 -1.99 -1.96 25.39
N ASP A 6 -0.89 -2.46 25.94
CA ASP A 6 -0.03 -1.73 26.87
C ASP A 6 0.76 -0.64 26.13
N GLN A 7 1.23 -0.96 24.91
CA GLN A 7 1.90 0.01 24.04
C GLN A 7 0.98 1.17 23.64
N LEU A 8 -0.29 0.89 23.33
CA LEU A 8 -1.28 1.91 22.99
C LEU A 8 -1.64 2.80 24.18
N LYS A 9 -1.76 2.22 25.39
CA LYS A 9 -1.98 2.99 26.62
C LYS A 9 -0.84 3.94 26.91
N ASN A 10 0.41 3.50 26.69
CA ASN A 10 1.58 4.37 26.86
C ASN A 10 1.57 5.55 25.88
N ILE A 11 1.18 5.34 24.62
CA ILE A 11 1.07 6.42 23.62
C ILE A 11 0.01 7.45 24.02
N ILE A 12 -1.15 7.00 24.50
CA ILE A 12 -2.23 7.91 24.94
C ILE A 12 -1.77 8.76 26.13
N ASN A 13 -0.99 8.18 27.05
CA ASN A 13 -0.41 8.95 28.15
C ASN A 13 0.65 9.95 27.66
N LEU A 14 1.49 9.59 26.69
CA LEU A 14 2.52 10.49 26.15
C LEU A 14 1.93 11.69 25.39
N VAL A 15 0.85 11.50 24.63
CA VAL A 15 0.13 12.62 23.99
C VAL A 15 -0.46 13.55 25.05
N LYS A 16 -1.04 12.98 26.11
CA LYS A 16 -1.57 13.78 27.23
C LYS A 16 -0.49 14.55 27.98
N ILE A 17 0.68 13.95 28.17
CA ILE A 17 1.84 14.59 28.83
C ILE A 17 2.41 15.72 27.94
N ALA A 18 2.51 15.52 26.62
CA ALA A 18 2.96 16.56 25.70
C ALA A 18 1.95 17.72 25.55
N GLU A 19 0.66 17.45 25.78
CA GLU A 19 -0.41 18.47 25.78
C GLU A 19 -0.52 19.20 27.12
N SER A 20 -0.09 18.58 28.24
CA SER A 20 0.05 19.25 29.52
C SER A 20 1.40 19.95 29.58
N ASN A 21 1.43 21.28 29.55
CA ASN A 21 2.64 22.11 29.72
C ASN A 21 3.27 22.01 31.15
N ASP A 22 3.11 20.90 31.85
CA ASP A 22 3.70 20.70 33.17
C ASP A 22 5.20 20.40 32.99
N GLN A 23 5.98 21.39 33.42
CA GLN A 23 7.42 21.51 33.31
C GLN A 23 8.17 20.56 34.26
N ASP A 24 7.78 19.30 34.34
CA ASP A 24 8.62 18.26 34.95
C ASP A 24 9.38 17.61 33.81
N ALA A 25 10.62 18.05 33.64
CA ALA A 25 11.52 17.61 32.58
C ALA A 25 11.56 16.08 32.52
N MET A 26 10.90 15.49 31.51
CA MET A 26 11.12 14.09 31.16
C MET A 26 12.63 13.91 30.99
N ASP A 27 13.21 12.97 31.73
CA ASP A 27 14.63 12.65 31.61
C ASP A 27 14.94 12.36 30.13
N ILE A 28 15.98 13.02 29.62
CA ILE A 28 16.33 13.02 28.19
C ILE A 28 16.51 11.58 27.68
N ASP A 29 17.02 10.70 28.53
CA ASP A 29 17.21 9.27 28.24
C ASP A 29 15.88 8.51 28.09
N GLU A 30 14.86 8.84 28.89
CA GLU A 30 13.52 8.25 28.79
C GLU A 30 12.79 8.75 27.53
N PHE A 31 12.97 10.03 27.18
CA PHE A 31 12.48 10.59 25.92
C PHE A 31 13.13 9.94 24.69
N ASP A 32 14.44 9.67 24.73
CA ASP A 32 15.17 9.01 23.64
C ASP A 32 14.76 7.54 23.46
N GLU A 33 14.55 6.80 24.55
CA GLU A 33 14.05 5.42 24.47
C GLU A 33 12.63 5.36 23.90
N HIS A 34 11.78 6.32 24.27
CA HIS A 34 10.43 6.47 23.73
C HIS A 34 10.41 6.90 22.26
N LEU A 35 11.30 7.82 21.86
CA LEU A 35 11.46 8.26 20.49
C LEU A 35 11.99 7.13 19.60
N ALA A 36 12.94 6.34 20.10
CA ALA A 36 13.42 5.12 19.43
C ALA A 36 12.30 4.09 19.26
N LEU A 37 11.41 3.92 20.24
CA LEU A 37 10.25 3.05 20.13
C LEU A 37 9.24 3.57 19.10
N TYR A 38 8.97 4.88 19.09
CA TYR A 38 8.12 5.54 18.10
C TYR A 38 8.66 5.36 16.67
N TYR A 39 9.95 5.61 16.46
CA TYR A 39 10.63 5.36 15.19
C TYR A 39 10.62 3.88 14.82
N LYS A 40 10.83 2.96 15.76
CA LYS A 40 10.80 1.51 15.49
C LYS A 40 9.41 1.01 15.12
N ILE A 41 8.34 1.65 15.60
CA ILE A 41 6.96 1.30 15.24
C ILE A 41 6.60 1.89 13.88
N LEU A 42 6.94 3.15 13.62
CA LEU A 42 6.72 3.78 12.32
C LEU A 42 7.56 3.14 11.22
N ASN A 43 8.79 2.75 11.54
CA ASN A 43 9.75 2.12 10.64
C ASN A 43 9.84 0.61 10.86
N SER A 44 8.90 -0.02 11.59
CA SER A 44 8.84 -1.48 11.61
C SER A 44 8.61 -1.89 10.17
N GLU A 45 9.62 -2.50 9.56
CA GLU A 45 9.56 -2.91 8.16
C GLU A 45 8.22 -3.59 7.94
N ILE A 46 7.41 -2.95 7.10
CA ILE A 46 6.11 -3.45 6.72
C ILE A 46 6.35 -4.87 6.21
N SER A 47 5.95 -5.86 7.02
CA SER A 47 6.12 -7.27 6.64
C SER A 47 5.12 -7.56 5.52
N TYR A 48 5.55 -7.33 4.28
CA TYR A 48 4.78 -7.57 3.06
C TYR A 48 4.27 -9.02 2.96
N ASN A 49 4.88 -9.94 3.71
CA ASN A 49 4.54 -11.36 3.80
C ASN A 49 3.24 -11.64 4.58
N LYS A 50 2.71 -10.67 5.34
CA LYS A 50 1.46 -10.85 6.12
C LYS A 50 0.21 -10.34 5.41
N ILE A 51 0.36 -9.75 4.23
CA ILE A 51 -0.77 -9.20 3.48
C ILE A 51 -1.45 -10.34 2.73
N PRO A 52 -2.75 -10.62 2.95
CA PRO A 52 -3.49 -11.51 2.08
C PRO A 52 -3.50 -10.91 0.68
N LYS A 53 -2.86 -11.60 -0.28
CA LYS A 53 -2.82 -11.22 -1.69
C LYS A 53 -3.82 -12.09 -2.45
N SER A 54 -4.60 -11.47 -3.32
CA SER A 54 -5.49 -12.19 -4.21
C SER A 54 -5.39 -11.62 -5.61
N TYR A 55 -5.09 -12.51 -6.56
CA TYR A 55 -5.02 -12.19 -7.98
C TYR A 55 -6.37 -12.43 -8.69
N ASP A 56 -7.33 -13.06 -7.99
CA ASP A 56 -8.61 -13.49 -8.53
C ASP A 56 -9.47 -12.31 -9.00
N TRP A 57 -9.55 -11.25 -8.20
CA TRP A 57 -10.39 -10.09 -8.51
C TRP A 57 -9.96 -9.42 -9.82
N VAL A 58 -8.67 -9.27 -10.08
CA VAL A 58 -8.18 -8.66 -11.34
C VAL A 58 -8.52 -9.53 -12.54
N GLN A 59 -8.28 -10.84 -12.45
CA GLN A 59 -8.47 -11.76 -13.58
C GLN A 59 -9.96 -11.99 -13.90
N ASN A 60 -10.75 -12.25 -12.86
CA ASN A 60 -12.11 -12.75 -13.02
C ASN A 60 -13.16 -11.64 -12.89
N CYS A 61 -12.85 -10.52 -12.25
CA CYS A 61 -13.80 -9.41 -12.07
C CYS A 61 -13.41 -8.16 -12.87
N LEU A 62 -12.25 -7.55 -12.60
CA LEU A 62 -11.89 -6.22 -13.11
C LEU A 62 -11.98 -6.12 -14.62
N PHE A 63 -11.33 -7.04 -15.34
CA PHE A 63 -11.33 -7.04 -16.80
C PHE A 63 -12.67 -7.47 -17.41
N ASN A 64 -13.57 -8.05 -16.63
CA ASN A 64 -14.91 -8.46 -17.05
C ASN A 64 -15.99 -7.40 -16.76
N TYR A 65 -15.65 -6.30 -16.08
CA TYR A 65 -16.58 -5.19 -15.86
C TYR A 65 -17.13 -4.61 -17.16
N LYS A 66 -18.39 -4.12 -17.09
CA LYS A 66 -18.95 -3.26 -18.13
C LYS A 66 -18.26 -1.90 -18.08
N ASN A 67 -18.39 -1.12 -19.16
CA ASN A 67 -17.64 0.13 -19.33
C ASN A 67 -17.82 1.12 -18.18
N LYS A 68 -19.02 1.22 -17.60
CA LYS A 68 -19.32 2.16 -16.52
C LYS A 68 -18.52 1.85 -15.25
N GLU A 69 -18.53 0.60 -14.83
CA GLU A 69 -17.84 0.09 -13.64
C GLU A 69 -16.32 0.11 -13.86
N PHE A 70 -15.87 -0.28 -15.05
CA PHE A 70 -14.47 -0.21 -15.44
C PHE A 70 -13.94 1.23 -15.37
N ARG A 71 -14.66 2.20 -15.99
CA ARG A 71 -14.30 3.62 -15.96
C ARG A 71 -14.35 4.20 -14.56
N LYS A 72 -15.31 3.80 -13.73
CA LYS A 72 -15.36 4.23 -12.32
C LYS A 72 -14.12 3.76 -11.55
N THR A 73 -13.64 2.56 -11.87
CA THR A 73 -12.53 1.89 -11.17
C THR A 73 -11.17 2.40 -11.64
N LEU A 74 -10.90 2.42 -12.95
CA LEU A 74 -9.60 2.77 -13.53
C LEU A 74 -9.55 4.18 -14.13
N ARG A 75 -10.64 4.94 -14.06
CA ARG A 75 -10.76 6.31 -14.62
C ARG A 75 -10.49 6.40 -16.13
N MET A 76 -10.59 5.27 -16.84
CA MET A 76 -10.35 5.13 -18.27
C MET A 76 -11.41 4.25 -18.89
N ASP A 77 -11.78 4.51 -20.15
CA ASP A 77 -12.65 3.62 -20.91
C ASP A 77 -11.96 2.29 -21.22
N LYS A 78 -12.72 1.20 -21.19
CA LYS A 78 -12.20 -0.16 -21.39
C LYS A 78 -11.55 -0.34 -22.77
N SER A 79 -12.14 0.23 -23.82
CA SER A 79 -11.59 0.18 -25.18
C SER A 79 -10.25 0.92 -25.26
N THR A 80 -10.17 2.12 -24.69
CA THR A 80 -8.93 2.91 -24.64
C THR A 80 -7.84 2.20 -23.84
N PHE A 81 -8.21 1.55 -22.74
CA PHE A 81 -7.29 0.76 -21.93
C PHE A 81 -6.65 -0.37 -22.75
N TRP A 82 -7.45 -1.21 -23.42
CA TRP A 82 -6.91 -2.31 -24.23
C TRP A 82 -6.13 -1.83 -25.44
N MET A 83 -6.57 -0.76 -26.10
CA MET A 83 -5.80 -0.11 -27.17
C MET A 83 -4.42 0.36 -26.67
N LEU A 84 -4.34 0.91 -25.45
CA LEU A 84 -3.07 1.34 -24.87
C LEU A 84 -2.18 0.12 -24.54
N VAL A 85 -2.74 -0.93 -23.95
CA VAL A 85 -2.03 -2.20 -23.70
C VAL A 85 -1.43 -2.74 -24.99
N ASP A 86 -2.21 -2.81 -26.07
CA ASP A 86 -1.74 -3.32 -27.36
C ASP A 86 -0.60 -2.49 -27.96
N LYS A 87 -0.57 -1.18 -27.70
CA LYS A 87 0.50 -0.28 -28.15
C LYS A 87 1.79 -0.45 -27.35
N ILE A 88 1.71 -0.77 -26.06
CA ILE A 88 2.88 -0.76 -25.17
C ILE A 88 3.40 -2.17 -24.83
N LYS A 89 2.60 -3.22 -25.06
CA LYS A 89 2.90 -4.58 -24.56
C LYS A 89 4.23 -5.14 -25.02
N PHE A 90 4.70 -4.76 -26.21
CA PHE A 90 5.97 -5.24 -26.78
C PHE A 90 7.16 -4.28 -26.54
N HIS A 91 6.97 -3.23 -25.74
CA HIS A 91 8.04 -2.28 -25.52
C HIS A 91 9.13 -2.87 -24.60
N PRO A 92 10.42 -2.80 -24.99
CA PRO A 92 11.53 -3.46 -24.27
C PRO A 92 11.66 -3.02 -22.81
N VAL A 93 11.21 -1.81 -22.45
CA VAL A 93 11.22 -1.32 -21.05
C VAL A 93 10.48 -2.25 -20.08
N PHE A 94 9.49 -2.98 -20.58
CA PHE A 94 8.71 -3.89 -19.74
C PHE A 94 9.34 -5.27 -19.64
N TYR A 95 10.35 -5.59 -20.46
CA TYR A 95 11.02 -6.88 -20.48
C TYR A 95 12.39 -6.77 -19.82
N SER A 96 12.55 -7.41 -18.68
CA SER A 96 13.82 -7.57 -17.99
C SER A 96 14.43 -8.92 -18.35
N ASN A 97 15.75 -8.99 -18.53
CA ASN A 97 16.50 -10.25 -18.67
C ASN A 97 16.60 -11.04 -17.34
N SER A 98 15.61 -10.91 -16.45
CA SER A 98 15.58 -11.64 -15.19
C SER A 98 14.88 -12.99 -15.35
N ASN A 99 15.24 -13.97 -14.51
CA ASN A 99 14.66 -15.31 -14.54
C ASN A 99 13.28 -15.40 -13.86
N ASN A 100 12.65 -14.25 -13.56
CA ASN A 100 11.39 -14.15 -12.84
C ASN A 100 10.25 -13.88 -13.82
N ASN A 101 9.10 -14.53 -13.61
CA ASN A 101 7.90 -14.25 -14.39
C ASN A 101 7.45 -12.81 -14.16
N GLN A 102 7.44 -12.02 -15.23
CA GLN A 102 6.92 -10.67 -15.18
C GLN A 102 5.39 -10.68 -15.14
N THR A 103 4.84 -9.73 -14.39
CA THR A 103 3.39 -9.50 -14.36
C THR A 103 2.91 -9.01 -15.72
N ASP A 104 1.72 -9.44 -16.13
CA ASP A 104 1.09 -9.00 -17.38
C ASP A 104 1.00 -7.46 -17.46
N ILE A 105 1.30 -6.91 -18.64
CA ILE A 105 1.32 -5.46 -18.92
C ILE A 105 -0.04 -4.81 -18.57
N ALA A 106 -1.15 -5.47 -18.89
CA ALA A 106 -2.47 -4.95 -18.59
C ALA A 106 -2.64 -4.77 -17.07
N ILE A 107 -2.08 -5.66 -16.28
CA ILE A 107 -2.19 -5.60 -14.82
C ILE A 107 -1.29 -4.52 -14.25
N GLN A 108 -0.07 -4.40 -14.77
CA GLN A 108 0.84 -3.30 -14.39
C GLN A 108 0.16 -1.95 -14.67
N LEU A 109 -0.43 -1.78 -15.85
CA LEU A 109 -1.17 -0.56 -16.19
C LEU A 109 -2.41 -0.37 -15.31
N ALA A 110 -3.16 -1.43 -15.01
CA ALA A 110 -4.33 -1.36 -14.14
C ALA A 110 -3.96 -0.92 -12.72
N VAL A 111 -2.84 -1.39 -12.16
CA VAL A 111 -2.32 -0.94 -10.85
C VAL A 111 -2.01 0.56 -10.89
N VAL A 112 -1.33 1.03 -11.94
CA VAL A 112 -0.99 2.46 -12.09
C VAL A 112 -2.25 3.31 -12.14
N LEU A 113 -3.21 2.94 -12.99
CA LEU A 113 -4.48 3.68 -13.12
C LEU A 113 -5.32 3.64 -11.85
N TYR A 114 -5.38 2.48 -11.18
CA TYR A 114 -6.09 2.35 -9.91
C TYR A 114 -5.46 3.22 -8.82
N ARG A 115 -4.12 3.28 -8.76
CA ARG A 115 -3.39 4.12 -7.81
C ARG A 115 -3.58 5.62 -8.09
N LEU A 116 -3.56 6.03 -9.35
CA LEU A 116 -3.79 7.43 -9.72
C LEU A 116 -5.25 7.85 -9.54
N GLY A 117 -6.18 6.91 -9.68
CA GLY A 117 -7.63 7.15 -9.62
C GLY A 117 -8.30 6.92 -8.26
N SER A 118 -7.53 6.53 -7.23
CA SER A 118 -8.04 6.22 -5.90
C SER A 118 -7.04 6.59 -4.80
N ASN A 119 -7.54 6.85 -3.59
CA ASN A 119 -6.71 7.04 -2.39
C ASN A 119 -6.36 5.70 -1.71
N ALA A 120 -6.39 4.58 -2.46
CA ALA A 120 -6.17 3.25 -1.91
C ALA A 120 -4.74 3.12 -1.37
N SER A 121 -4.63 2.59 -0.16
CA SER A 121 -3.35 2.30 0.45
C SER A 121 -2.56 1.25 -0.37
N LEU A 122 -1.24 1.20 -0.20
CA LEU A 122 -0.43 0.16 -0.83
C LEU A 122 -0.88 -1.26 -0.43
N TRP A 123 -1.35 -1.41 0.80
CA TRP A 123 -1.93 -2.66 1.32
C TRP A 123 -3.14 -3.11 0.52
N THR A 124 -4.09 -2.20 0.29
CA THR A 124 -5.30 -2.47 -0.47
C THR A 124 -4.96 -2.88 -1.90
N ILE A 125 -3.99 -2.21 -2.51
CA ILE A 125 -3.53 -2.52 -3.87
C ILE A 125 -2.86 -3.91 -3.88
N ALA A 126 -1.98 -4.19 -2.92
CA ALA A 126 -1.36 -5.51 -2.80
C ALA A 126 -2.39 -6.63 -2.57
N THR A 127 -3.45 -6.38 -1.81
CA THR A 127 -4.52 -7.36 -1.61
C THR A 127 -5.33 -7.61 -2.88
N LEU A 128 -5.60 -6.59 -3.68
CA LEU A 128 -6.42 -6.70 -4.89
C LEU A 128 -5.66 -7.19 -6.13
N PHE A 129 -4.38 -6.84 -6.24
CA PHE A 129 -3.56 -7.08 -7.44
C PHE A 129 -2.39 -8.04 -7.19
N GLY A 130 -2.13 -8.41 -5.94
CA GLY A 130 -0.98 -9.24 -5.57
C GLY A 130 -1.16 -10.70 -6.00
N ARG A 131 -0.05 -11.29 -6.47
CA ARG A 131 0.14 -12.74 -6.58
C ARG A 131 0.82 -13.31 -5.35
#